data_AF-A0A0G4LBT5-F1
#
_entry.id   AF-A0A0G4LBT5-F1
#
_cell.length_a   1.000
_cell.length_b   1.000
_cell.length_c   1.000
_cell.angle_alpha   90.00
_cell.angle_beta   90.00
_cell.angle_gamma   90.00
#
_symmetry.space_group_name_H-M   'P 1'
#
loop_
_entity.id
_entity.type
_entity.pdbx_description
1 polymer ?
#
loop_
_entity_poly.entity_id
_entity_poly.type
_entity_poly.pdbx_seq_one_letter_code
_entity_poly.pdbx_strand_id
1 'polypeptide(L)'
;EYEVIGRHLPTESQPTPTLYRMTIFAPNTTVAKSRYWYFMRGLKKIYEKHPLKVKNFGIWIRYDSRSGTHNMYKEYREMSRTDAVEALYQDMAARHRSRFRSIH
;
A
#
# COMPACT_ATOMS: atom_id res chain seq x y z
N GLU A 1 24.86 -1.94 -18.48
CA GLU A 1 24.15 -0.89 -17.72
C GLU A 1 23.10 -0.28 -18.64
N TYR A 2 21.88 -0.05 -18.15
CA TYR A 2 20.79 0.51 -18.95
C TYR A 2 20.12 1.64 -18.18
N GLU A 3 19.97 2.79 -18.82
CA GLU A 3 19.11 3.88 -18.33
C GLU A 3 17.69 3.63 -18.87
N VAL A 4 16.75 3.38 -17.97
CA VAL A 4 15.35 3.11 -18.33
C VAL A 4 14.49 4.28 -17.87
N ILE A 5 13.81 4.91 -18.82
CA ILE A 5 12.84 5.98 -18.58
C ILE A 5 11.45 5.46 -18.89
N GLY A 6 10.50 5.63 -17.97
CA GLY A 6 9.12 5.22 -18.17
C GLY A 6 8.12 6.19 -17.54
N ARG A 7 6.91 6.20 -18.08
CA ARG A 7 5.78 7.00 -17.59
C ARG A 7 4.50 6.17 -17.60
N HIS A 8 3.51 6.62 -16.85
CA HIS A 8 2.16 6.09 -16.99
C HIS A 8 1.59 6.46 -18.37
N LEU A 9 0.61 5.69 -18.86
CA LEU A 9 -0.12 6.07 -20.06
C LEU A 9 -0.91 7.36 -19.77
N PRO A 10 -0.85 8.39 -20.63
CA PRO A 10 -1.65 9.60 -20.44
C PRO A 10 -3.14 9.27 -20.35
N THR A 11 -3.83 9.86 -19.37
CA THR A 11 -5.28 9.76 -19.20
C THR A 11 -5.90 11.14 -19.32
N GLU A 12 -7.21 11.24 -19.59
CA GLU A 12 -7.92 12.54 -19.67
C GLU A 12 -7.75 13.38 -18.39
N SER A 13 -7.62 12.72 -17.24
CA SER A 13 -7.36 13.36 -15.94
C SER A 13 -5.91 13.82 -15.74
N GLN A 14 -4.94 13.24 -16.46
CA GLN A 14 -3.51 13.53 -16.34
C GLN A 14 -2.85 13.40 -17.73
N PRO A 15 -2.93 14.45 -18.57
CA PRO A 15 -2.37 14.43 -19.92
C PRO A 15 -0.83 14.41 -19.93
N THR A 16 -0.19 14.87 -18.86
CA THR A 16 1.28 14.93 -18.71
C THR A 16 1.76 14.19 -17.45
N PRO A 17 1.75 12.84 -17.46
CA PRO A 17 2.20 12.05 -16.32
C PRO A 17 3.71 12.20 -16.09
N THR A 18 4.13 12.11 -14.82
CA THR A 18 5.52 12.22 -14.40
C THR A 18 6.40 11.13 -15.02
N LEU A 19 7.58 11.54 -15.47
CA LEU A 19 8.61 10.65 -16.00
C LEU A 19 9.48 10.13 -14.85
N TYR A 20 9.67 8.82 -14.78
CA TYR A 20 10.56 8.18 -13.83
C TYR A 20 11.76 7.61 -14.57
N ARG A 21 12.93 7.76 -13.96
CA ARG A 21 14.22 7.38 -14.54
C ARG A 21 14.98 6.52 -13.55
N MET A 22 15.46 5.36 -14.00
CA MET A 22 16.25 4.45 -13.16
C MET A 22 17.42 3.87 -13.96
N THR A 23 18.59 3.81 -13.33
CA THR A 23 19.74 3.08 -13.84
C THR A 23 19.66 1.62 -13.39
N ILE A 24 19.63 0.68 -14.35
CA ILE A 24 19.45 -0.75 -14.10
C ILE A 24 20.60 -1.55 -14.71
N PHE A 25 21.28 -2.34 -13.88
CA PHE A 25 22.26 -3.32 -14.33
C PHE A 25 21.56 -4.65 -14.62
N ALA A 26 21.58 -5.06 -15.90
CA ALA A 26 20.94 -6.27 -16.40
C ALA A 26 21.73 -6.82 -17.62
N PRO A 27 21.62 -8.13 -17.93
CA PRO A 27 22.34 -8.76 -19.05
C PRO A 27 21.77 -8.41 -20.43
N ASN A 28 20.51 -7.98 -20.51
CA ASN A 28 19.88 -7.56 -21.76
C ASN A 28 18.73 -6.56 -21.50
N THR A 29 18.22 -5.97 -22.57
CA THR A 29 17.16 -4.93 -22.54
C THR A 29 15.81 -5.45 -22.02
N THR A 30 15.47 -6.71 -22.30
CA THR A 30 14.23 -7.34 -21.84
C THR A 30 14.20 -7.49 -20.31
N VAL A 31 15.31 -7.97 -19.73
CA VAL A 31 15.47 -8.10 -18.27
C VAL A 31 15.50 -6.72 -17.61
N ALA A 32 16.14 -5.73 -18.24
CA ALA A 32 16.14 -4.35 -17.73
C ALA A 32 14.72 -3.76 -17.64
N LYS A 33 13.89 -3.93 -18.68
CA LYS A 33 12.48 -3.50 -18.68
C LYS A 33 11.63 -4.22 -17.62
N SER A 34 11.82 -5.53 -17.44
CA SER A 34 11.11 -6.30 -16.43
C SER A 34 11.46 -5.82 -15.01
N ARG A 35 12.75 -5.63 -14.72
CA ARG A 35 13.24 -5.09 -13.43
C ARG A 35 12.73 -3.66 -13.18
N TYR A 36 12.69 -2.81 -14.20
CA TYR A 36 12.11 -1.46 -14.10
C TYR A 36 10.67 -1.49 -13.60
N TRP A 37 9.81 -2.29 -14.22
CA TRP A 37 8.40 -2.40 -13.82
C TRP A 37 8.22 -3.05 -12.43
N TYR A 38 9.07 -4.01 -12.08
CA TYR A 38 9.11 -4.58 -10.72
C TYR A 38 9.41 -3.50 -9.67
N PHE A 39 10.44 -2.69 -9.87
CA PHE A 39 10.79 -1.62 -8.93
C PHE A 39 9.74 -0.50 -8.92
N MET A 40 9.18 -0.12 -10.07
CA MET A 40 8.08 0.85 -10.16
C MET A 40 6.82 0.39 -9.41
N ARG A 41 6.51 -0.91 -9.44
CA ARG A 41 5.38 -1.48 -8.67
C ARG A 41 5.67 -1.45 -7.16
N GLY A 42 6.92 -1.64 -6.75
CA GLY A 42 7.34 -1.52 -5.36
C GLY A 42 7.40 -0.07 -4.85
N LEU A 43 7.60 0.91 -5.73
CA LEU A 43 7.68 2.34 -5.39
C LEU A 43 6.31 2.98 -5.13
N LYS A 44 5.19 2.38 -5.55
CA LYS A 44 3.83 2.76 -5.12
C LYS A 44 3.51 2.30 -3.69
N LYS A 45 4.48 2.37 -2.78
CA LYS A 45 4.20 2.32 -1.35
C LYS A 45 3.61 3.66 -0.95
N ILE A 46 2.52 3.62 -0.19
CA ILE A 46 1.97 4.81 0.46
C ILE A 46 3.04 5.25 1.47
N TYR A 47 3.83 6.27 1.12
CA TYR A 47 4.82 6.82 2.04
C TYR A 47 4.10 7.71 3.06
N GLU A 48 4.23 7.34 4.33
CA GLU A 48 3.76 8.18 5.42
C GLU A 48 4.53 9.49 5.42
N LYS A 49 3.83 10.63 5.43
CA LYS A 49 4.46 11.95 5.28
C LYS A 49 5.50 12.22 6.37
N HIS A 50 5.26 11.71 7.58
CA HIS A 50 6.10 11.90 8.77
C HIS A 50 6.26 10.55 9.48
N PRO A 51 7.22 9.71 9.05
CA PRO A 51 7.35 8.33 9.53
C PRO A 51 7.98 8.21 10.94
N LEU A 52 8.59 9.28 11.46
CA LEU A 52 9.21 9.32 12.79
C LEU A 52 8.30 9.90 13.87
N LYS A 53 7.06 10.26 13.53
CA LYS A 53 6.10 10.82 14.48
C LYS A 53 4.98 9.83 14.75
N VAL A 54 4.83 9.45 16.01
CA VAL A 54 3.69 8.64 16.48
C VAL A 54 2.39 9.41 16.28
N LYS A 55 1.36 8.75 15.76
CA LYS A 55 0.01 9.31 15.53
C LYS A 55 -1.05 8.36 16.07
N ASN A 56 -2.22 8.91 16.39
CA ASN A 56 -3.40 8.11 16.68
C ASN A 56 -4.24 8.02 15.40
N PHE A 57 -4.45 6.80 14.91
CA PHE A 57 -5.24 6.51 13.73
C PHE A 57 -6.58 5.93 14.14
N GLY A 58 -7.66 6.67 13.88
CA GLY A 58 -9.02 6.18 13.97
C GLY A 58 -9.40 5.41 12.71
N ILE A 59 -9.83 4.16 12.88
CA ILE A 59 -10.22 3.27 11.79
C ILE A 59 -11.67 2.85 12.01
N TRP A 60 -12.51 3.23 11.05
CA TRP A 60 -13.87 2.72 10.92
C TRP A 60 -13.83 1.44 10.10
N ILE A 61 -14.40 0.38 10.63
CA ILE A 61 -14.49 -0.91 9.94
C ILE A 61 -15.92 -1.43 9.97
N ARG A 62 -16.26 -2.19 8.95
CA ARG A 62 -17.42 -3.08 8.94
C ARG A 62 -16.91 -4.50 8.87
N TYR A 63 -17.33 -5.37 9.77
CA TYR A 63 -16.89 -6.76 9.74
C TYR A 63 -18.04 -7.74 9.88
N ASP A 64 -17.89 -8.90 9.24
CA ASP A 64 -18.84 -9.99 9.31
C ASP A 64 -18.45 -10.93 10.46
N SER A 65 -19.36 -11.03 11.43
CA SER A 65 -19.29 -12.01 12.51
C SER A 65 -20.03 -13.29 12.10
N ARG A 66 -20.07 -14.29 12.99
CA ARG A 66 -20.87 -15.51 12.77
C ARG A 66 -22.38 -15.24 12.76
N SER A 67 -22.81 -14.10 13.29
CA SER A 67 -24.22 -13.78 13.53
C SER A 67 -24.72 -12.58 12.73
N GLY A 68 -23.85 -11.88 11.98
CA GLY A 68 -24.24 -10.74 11.15
C GLY A 68 -23.10 -9.77 10.87
N THR A 69 -23.41 -8.67 10.18
CA THR A 69 -22.45 -7.64 9.82
C THR A 69 -22.48 -6.51 10.84
N HIS A 70 -21.34 -6.13 11.39
CA HIS A 70 -21.24 -5.11 12.45
C HIS A 70 -20.28 -3.99 12.05
N ASN A 71 -20.68 -2.75 12.32
CA ASN A 71 -19.78 -1.59 12.22
C ASN A 71 -19.05 -1.41 13.54
N MET A 72 -17.80 -0.98 13.48
CA MET A 72 -16.95 -0.78 14.64
C MET A 72 -15.95 0.34 14.35
N TYR A 73 -15.64 1.14 15.37
CA TYR A 73 -14.58 2.13 15.34
C TYR A 73 -13.50 1.73 16.34
N LYS A 74 -12.23 1.78 15.91
CA LYS A 74 -11.08 1.50 16.77
C LYS A 74 -9.96 2.49 16.50
N GLU A 75 -9.17 2.76 17.53
CA GLU A 75 -8.01 3.65 17.46
C GLU A 75 -6.72 2.89 17.70
N TYR A 76 -5.72 3.14 16.86
CA TYR A 76 -4.38 2.55 16.96
C TYR A 76 -3.31 3.64 17.02
N ARG A 77 -2.33 3.47 17.89
CA ARG A 77 -1.22 4.40 18.05
C ARG A 77 0.01 3.84 17.34
N GLU A 78 0.28 4.34 16.14
CA GLU A 78 1.33 3.81 15.27
C GLU A 78 2.11 4.91 14.55
N MET A 79 3.19 4.52 13.88
CA MET A 79 4.06 5.43 13.13
C MET A 79 3.53 5.70 11.72
N SER A 80 2.79 4.76 11.13
CA SER A 80 2.25 4.86 9.77
C SER A 80 0.84 4.29 9.64
N ARG A 81 0.13 4.70 8.58
CA ARG A 81 -1.19 4.13 8.25
C ARG A 81 -1.15 2.63 7.97
N THR A 82 -0.07 2.13 7.36
CA THR A 82 0.03 0.70 7.04
C THR A 82 0.16 -0.13 8.30
N ASP A 83 0.97 0.34 9.26
CA ASP A 83 1.19 -0.37 10.52
C ASP A 83 -0.09 -0.35 11.37
N ALA A 84 -0.82 0.76 11.37
CA ALA A 84 -2.13 0.87 12.04
C ALA A 84 -3.17 -0.13 11.49
N VAL A 85 -3.19 -0.35 10.17
CA VAL A 85 -4.09 -1.31 9.54
C VAL A 85 -3.64 -2.76 9.81
N GLU A 86 -2.34 -3.02 9.85
CA GLU A 86 -1.80 -4.33 10.22
C GLU A 86 -2.13 -4.68 11.68
N ALA A 87 -1.93 -3.73 12.59
CA ALA A 87 -2.32 -3.86 14.00
C ALA A 87 -3.83 -4.13 14.14
N LEU A 88 -4.66 -3.47 13.33
CA LEU A 88 -6.10 -3.74 13.27
C LEU A 88 -6.41 -5.17 12.84
N TYR A 89 -5.78 -5.67 11.78
CA TYR A 89 -6.01 -7.05 11.35
C TYR A 89 -5.61 -8.08 12.41
N GLN A 90 -4.47 -7.87 13.08
CA GLN A 90 -4.02 -8.74 14.16
C GLN A 90 -5.00 -8.69 15.35
N ASP A 91 -5.46 -7.50 15.72
CA ASP A 91 -6.41 -7.33 16.83
C ASP A 91 -7.77 -7.98 16.54
N MET A 92 -8.27 -7.80 15.32
CA MET A 92 -9.53 -8.37 14.87
C MET A 92 -9.47 -9.91 14.78
N ALA A 93 -8.34 -10.46 14.32
CA ALA A 93 -8.08 -11.89 14.36
C ALA A 93 -8.00 -12.43 15.80
N ALA A 94 -7.36 -11.70 16.73
CA ALA A 94 -7.19 -12.15 18.12
C ALA A 94 -8.49 -12.07 18.93
N ARG A 95 -9.17 -10.92 18.91
CA ARG A 95 -10.35 -10.66 19.77
C ARG A 95 -11.65 -11.16 19.19
N HIS A 96 -11.82 -11.06 17.88
CA HIS A 96 -13.08 -11.37 17.20
C HIS A 96 -12.99 -12.60 16.30
N ARG A 97 -11.79 -13.19 16.14
CA ARG A 97 -11.52 -14.32 15.23
C ARG A 97 -12.02 -14.04 13.81
N SER A 98 -12.07 -12.77 13.42
CA SER A 98 -12.49 -12.38 12.08
C SER A 98 -11.33 -12.58 11.13
N ARG A 99 -11.64 -13.15 9.96
CA ARG A 99 -10.67 -13.37 8.90
C ARG A 99 -10.47 -12.06 8.14
N PHE A 100 -9.30 -11.90 7.52
CA PHE A 100 -9.00 -10.75 6.65
C PHE A 100 -10.11 -10.48 5.61
N ARG A 101 -10.68 -11.54 5.02
CA ARG A 101 -11.75 -11.44 4.02
C ARG A 101 -13.09 -10.92 4.57
N SER A 102 -13.27 -10.93 5.87
CA SER A 102 -14.52 -10.58 6.56
C SER A 102 -14.48 -9.18 7.18
N ILE A 103 -13.45 -8.37 6.89
CA ILE A 103 -13.28 -7.01 7.40
C ILE A 103 -13.20 -6.06 6.21
N HIS A 104 -14.05 -5.04 6.21
CA HIS A 104 -14.24 -4.03 5.17
C HIS A 104 -13.97 -2.63 5.72
#